data_AF-A0A435B3A0-F1
#
_entry.id   AF-A0A435B3A0-F1
#
_cell.length_a   1.000
_cell.length_b   1.000
_cell.length_c   1.000
_cell.angle_alpha   90.00
_cell.angle_beta   90.00
_cell.angle_gamma   90.00
#
_symmetry.space_group_name_H-M   'P 1'
#
loop_
_entity.id
_entity.type
_entity.pdbx_description
1 polymer ?
#
loop_
_entity_poly.entity_id
_entity_poly.type
_entity_poly.pdbx_seq_one_letter_code
_entity_poly.pdbx_strand_id
1 'polypeptide(L)'
;MRARGCRAVVKHVLKRVLMMLAGYLVAVLVGLIAVAAIYGILSSLPNAPAYFDLMGVSPIAVLLVPPLGMFVYFLTIILTWMQTLAFALIAEFFSLRSFLLHMVFGAIAAAAGFTLIWPDAPESPERWADTGIIAAAGLVAGLIYWLIAGRDAGFRRPLFERA
;
A
#
# COMPACT_ATOMS: atom_id res chain seq x y z
N MET A 1 -21.52 10.63 35.16
CA MET A 1 -21.10 9.42 34.41
C MET A 1 -20.75 9.64 32.92
N ARG A 2 -21.15 10.74 32.26
CA ARG A 2 -20.86 11.03 30.84
C ARG A 2 -19.36 11.18 30.45
N ALA A 3 -18.51 11.73 31.33
CA ALA A 3 -17.11 12.03 31.00
C ALA A 3 -16.22 10.79 30.76
N ARG A 4 -16.58 9.62 31.35
CA ARG A 4 -15.83 8.36 31.15
C ARG A 4 -16.10 7.76 29.76
N GLY A 5 -17.31 7.94 29.22
CA GLY A 5 -17.69 7.45 27.89
C GLY A 5 -16.98 8.19 26.77
N CYS A 6 -16.91 9.53 26.82
CA CYS A 6 -16.22 10.34 25.82
C CYS A 6 -14.71 10.00 25.73
N ARG A 7 -14.02 9.85 26.88
CA ARG A 7 -12.60 9.45 26.89
C ARG A 7 -12.36 8.05 26.32
N ALA A 8 -13.28 7.12 26.50
CA ALA A 8 -13.16 5.76 25.96
C ALA A 8 -13.29 5.74 24.43
N VAL A 9 -14.26 6.49 23.89
CA VAL A 9 -14.46 6.65 22.44
C VAL A 9 -13.25 7.33 21.81
N VAL A 10 -12.77 8.44 22.38
CA VAL A 10 -11.58 9.16 21.87
C VAL A 10 -10.35 8.25 21.85
N LYS A 11 -10.10 7.49 22.93
CA LYS A 11 -8.98 6.53 22.98
C LYS A 11 -9.09 5.43 21.92
N HIS A 12 -10.30 4.92 21.68
CA HIS A 12 -10.54 3.91 20.66
C HIS A 12 -10.27 4.45 19.26
N VAL A 13 -10.83 5.61 18.91
CA VAL A 13 -10.63 6.25 17.60
C VAL A 13 -9.16 6.59 17.38
N LEU A 14 -8.47 7.18 18.37
CA LEU A 14 -7.05 7.49 18.27
C LEU A 14 -6.21 6.24 18.03
N LYS A 15 -6.50 5.14 18.74
CA LYS A 15 -5.83 3.85 18.51
C LYS A 15 -6.04 3.36 17.08
N ARG A 16 -7.27 3.44 16.54
CA ARG A 16 -7.57 3.02 15.16
C ARG A 16 -6.80 3.85 14.14
N VAL A 17 -6.80 5.18 14.29
CA VAL A 17 -6.04 6.08 13.39
C VAL A 17 -4.54 5.77 13.43
N LEU A 18 -3.96 5.57 14.61
CA LEU A 18 -2.54 5.20 14.73
C LEU A 18 -2.23 3.84 14.07
N MET A 19 -3.08 2.83 14.26
CA MET A 19 -2.90 1.53 13.60
C MET A 19 -3.06 1.61 12.09
N MET A 20 -3.99 2.43 11.59
CA MET A 20 -4.17 2.70 10.16
C MET A 20 -2.93 3.38 9.56
N LEU A 21 -2.38 4.40 10.22
CA LEU A 21 -1.17 5.09 9.77
C LEU A 21 0.06 4.16 9.81
N ALA A 22 0.24 3.41 10.90
CA ALA A 22 1.32 2.42 11.00
C ALA A 22 1.19 1.32 9.93
N GLY A 23 -0.03 0.80 9.73
CA GLY A 23 -0.34 -0.18 8.71
C GLY A 23 -0.03 0.34 7.30
N TYR A 24 -0.37 1.60 7.02
CA TYR A 24 -0.04 2.25 5.75
C TYR A 24 1.47 2.32 5.52
N LEU A 25 2.24 2.85 6.48
CA LEU A 25 3.70 2.99 6.33
C LEU A 25 4.38 1.63 6.10
N VAL A 26 4.00 0.62 6.88
CA VAL A 26 4.56 -0.74 6.71
C VAL A 26 4.11 -1.34 5.38
N ALA A 27 2.86 -1.15 4.97
CA ALA A 27 2.37 -1.63 3.68
C ALA A 27 3.10 -1.02 2.49
N VAL A 28 3.39 0.29 2.51
CA VAL A 28 4.16 0.95 1.46
C VAL A 28 5.57 0.37 1.39
N LEU A 29 6.24 0.21 2.55
CA LEU A 29 7.59 -0.35 2.59
C LEU A 29 7.62 -1.77 2.02
N VAL A 30 6.70 -2.64 2.45
CA VAL A 30 6.62 -4.01 1.93
C VAL A 30 6.20 -4.03 0.46
N GLY A 31 5.34 -3.10 0.02
CA GLY A 31 4.99 -2.93 -1.38
C GLY A 31 6.21 -2.62 -2.25
N LEU A 32 7.09 -1.72 -1.82
CA LEU A 32 8.34 -1.42 -2.55
C LEU A 32 9.30 -2.61 -2.58
N ILE A 33 9.41 -3.33 -1.45
CA ILE A 33 10.19 -4.59 -1.41
C ILE A 33 9.59 -5.61 -2.38
N ALA A 34 8.25 -5.71 -2.47
CA ALA A 34 7.57 -6.60 -3.41
C ALA A 34 7.83 -6.19 -4.86
N VAL A 35 7.85 -4.90 -5.20
CA VAL A 35 8.25 -4.42 -6.53
C VAL A 35 9.66 -4.91 -6.85
N ALA A 36 10.65 -4.66 -5.98
CA ALA A 36 12.02 -5.09 -6.21
C ALA A 36 12.15 -6.62 -6.32
N ALA A 37 11.42 -7.36 -5.48
CA ALA A 37 11.42 -8.81 -5.53
C ALA A 37 10.83 -9.35 -6.84
N ILE A 38 9.71 -8.80 -7.31
CA ILE A 38 9.08 -9.20 -8.57
C ILE A 38 10.00 -8.89 -9.75
N TYR A 39 10.57 -7.68 -9.81
CA TYR A 39 11.55 -7.34 -10.85
C TYR A 39 12.77 -8.27 -10.81
N GLY A 40 13.27 -8.61 -9.63
CA GLY A 40 14.46 -9.47 -9.48
C GLY A 40 14.19 -10.92 -9.87
N ILE A 41 12.98 -11.42 -9.64
CA ILE A 41 12.55 -12.73 -10.12
C ILE A 41 12.43 -12.71 -11.64
N LEU A 42 11.79 -11.69 -12.22
CA LEU A 42 11.61 -11.58 -13.67
C LEU A 42 12.93 -11.43 -14.42
N SER A 43 13.90 -10.70 -13.86
CA SER A 43 15.25 -10.55 -14.45
C SER A 43 16.07 -11.84 -14.44
N SER A 44 15.76 -12.76 -13.52
CA SER A 44 16.43 -14.06 -13.43
C SER A 44 15.93 -15.09 -14.46
N LEU A 45 14.87 -14.77 -15.21
CA LEU A 45 14.30 -15.68 -16.20
C LEU A 45 15.17 -15.76 -17.48
N PRO A 46 15.29 -16.95 -18.10
CA PRO A 46 15.97 -17.09 -19.38
C PRO A 46 15.20 -16.31 -20.46
N ASN A 47 15.93 -15.51 -21.26
CA ASN A 47 15.38 -14.54 -22.24
C ASN A 47 14.60 -13.37 -21.64
N ALA A 48 14.86 -12.98 -20.39
CA ALA A 48 14.31 -11.75 -19.84
C ALA A 48 14.68 -10.54 -20.74
N PRO A 49 13.70 -9.69 -21.10
CA PRO A 49 13.96 -8.45 -21.82
C PRO A 49 15.03 -7.59 -21.13
N ALA A 50 15.85 -6.89 -21.93
CA ALA A 50 16.98 -6.08 -21.43
C ALA A 50 16.57 -4.98 -20.43
N TYR A 51 15.30 -4.56 -20.40
CA TYR A 51 14.81 -3.59 -19.40
C TYR A 51 14.69 -4.18 -17.98
N PHE A 52 14.75 -5.51 -17.83
CA PHE A 52 14.84 -6.19 -16.54
C PHE A 52 16.29 -6.34 -16.04
N ASP A 53 17.30 -5.98 -16.83
CA ASP A 53 18.70 -6.24 -16.49
C ASP A 53 19.18 -5.45 -15.26
N LEU A 54 19.91 -6.14 -14.38
CA LEU A 54 20.34 -5.65 -13.07
C LEU A 54 21.43 -4.58 -13.16
N MET A 55 22.20 -4.54 -14.26
CA MET A 55 23.30 -3.59 -14.48
C MET A 55 22.88 -2.24 -15.11
N GLY A 56 21.60 -2.07 -15.47
CA GLY A 56 21.01 -0.76 -15.80
C GLY A 56 20.55 -0.01 -14.53
N VAL A 57 19.86 1.13 -14.70
CA VAL A 57 19.12 1.80 -13.60
C VAL A 57 17.92 0.92 -13.23
N SER A 58 18.19 -0.23 -12.62
CA SER A 58 17.17 -1.21 -12.28
C SER A 58 16.37 -0.71 -11.07
N PRO A 59 15.05 -0.95 -11.01
CA PRO A 59 14.23 -0.66 -9.82
C PRO A 59 14.79 -1.27 -8.52
N ILE A 60 15.63 -2.30 -8.64
CA ILE A 60 16.35 -2.96 -7.54
C ILE A 60 17.54 -2.11 -7.06
N ALA A 61 18.34 -1.56 -7.97
CA ALA A 61 19.45 -0.66 -7.63
C ALA A 61 18.96 0.60 -6.90
N VAL A 62 17.77 1.08 -7.27
CA VAL A 62 17.09 2.22 -6.63
C VAL A 62 16.79 1.95 -5.15
N LEU A 63 16.43 0.71 -4.79
CA LEU A 63 16.15 0.30 -3.40
C LEU A 63 17.39 -0.12 -2.61
N LEU A 64 18.47 -0.55 -3.28
CA LEU A 64 19.73 -0.94 -2.63
C LEU A 64 20.58 0.25 -2.16
N VAL A 65 20.46 1.40 -2.82
CA VAL A 65 21.18 2.63 -2.46
C VAL A 65 20.37 3.38 -1.40
N PRO A 66 20.83 3.45 -0.12
CA PRO A 66 19.97 3.91 0.98
C PRO A 66 19.38 5.32 0.78
N PRO A 67 20.14 6.34 0.32
CA PRO A 67 19.57 7.66 0.05
C PRO A 67 18.50 7.65 -1.05
N LEU A 68 18.70 6.83 -2.09
CA LEU A 68 17.80 6.75 -3.24
C LEU A 68 16.52 5.95 -2.89
N GLY A 69 16.66 4.86 -2.15
CA GLY A 69 15.52 4.09 -1.66
C GLY A 69 14.62 4.91 -0.72
N MET A 70 15.23 5.73 0.15
CA MET A 70 14.48 6.66 1.01
C MET A 70 13.78 7.75 0.21
N PHE A 71 14.40 8.26 -0.86
CA PHE A 71 13.76 9.21 -1.77
C PHE A 71 12.54 8.61 -2.47
N VAL A 72 12.66 7.39 -2.99
CA VAL A 72 11.53 6.69 -3.62
C VAL A 72 10.43 6.37 -2.63
N TYR A 73 10.77 5.90 -1.43
CA TYR A 73 9.79 5.66 -0.36
C TYR A 73 9.02 6.93 0.00
N PHE A 74 9.72 8.06 0.14
CA PHE A 74 9.09 9.35 0.40
C PHE A 74 8.18 9.80 -0.74
N LEU A 75 8.64 9.65 -1.99
CA LEU A 75 7.86 9.98 -3.18
C LEU A 75 6.59 9.11 -3.27
N THR A 76 6.71 7.80 -3.07
CA THR A 76 5.57 6.88 -3.04
C THR A 76 4.56 7.29 -1.98
N ILE A 77 5.02 7.66 -0.78
CA ILE A 77 4.12 8.15 0.27
C ILE A 77 3.36 9.38 -0.21
N ILE A 78 4.05 10.39 -0.76
CA ILE A 78 3.43 11.66 -1.23
C ILE A 78 2.40 11.43 -2.34
N LEU A 79 2.62 10.46 -3.20
CA LEU A 79 1.74 10.21 -4.33
C LEU A 79 0.56 9.30 -3.99
N THR A 80 0.72 8.42 -2.99
CA THR A 80 -0.28 7.39 -2.68
C THR A 80 -1.05 7.61 -1.38
N TRP A 81 -0.61 8.51 -0.50
CA TRP A 81 -1.24 8.69 0.81
C TRP A 81 -2.73 9.02 0.70
N MET A 82 -3.10 9.96 -0.18
CA MET A 82 -4.49 10.46 -0.23
C MET A 82 -5.47 9.35 -0.63
N GLN A 83 -5.17 8.65 -1.72
CA GLN A 83 -5.99 7.55 -2.22
C GLN A 83 -6.00 6.34 -1.28
N THR A 84 -4.86 6.00 -0.68
CA THR A 84 -4.77 4.85 0.23
C THR A 84 -5.51 5.12 1.54
N LEU A 85 -5.38 6.32 2.09
CA LEU A 85 -6.15 6.73 3.27
C LEU A 85 -7.64 6.80 2.97
N ALA A 86 -8.05 7.24 1.78
CA ALA A 86 -9.46 7.24 1.38
C ALA A 86 -10.04 5.81 1.39
N PHE A 87 -9.36 4.84 0.76
CA PHE A 87 -9.81 3.44 0.79
C PHE A 87 -9.81 2.84 2.20
N ALA A 88 -8.81 3.16 3.01
CA ALA A 88 -8.74 2.70 4.38
C ALA A 88 -9.86 3.30 5.25
N LEU A 89 -10.23 4.57 5.06
CA LEU A 89 -11.37 5.19 5.75
C LEU A 89 -12.70 4.56 5.32
N ILE A 90 -12.87 4.27 4.02
CA ILE A 90 -14.04 3.55 3.51
C ILE A 90 -14.12 2.16 4.16
N ALA A 91 -13.03 1.40 4.17
CA ALA A 91 -12.98 0.10 4.81
C ALA A 91 -13.34 0.16 6.29
N GLU A 92 -12.84 1.17 7.00
CA GLU A 92 -13.11 1.38 8.42
C GLU A 92 -14.58 1.77 8.68
N PHE A 93 -15.15 2.67 7.86
CA PHE A 93 -16.52 3.14 8.00
C PHE A 93 -17.54 2.03 7.77
N PHE A 94 -17.33 1.24 6.72
CA PHE A 94 -18.19 0.10 6.38
C PHE A 94 -17.82 -1.18 7.16
N SER A 95 -16.78 -1.14 8.00
CA SER A 95 -16.28 -2.31 8.74
C SER A 95 -15.97 -3.49 7.80
N LEU A 96 -15.39 -3.19 6.62
CA LEU A 96 -15.00 -4.19 5.63
C LEU A 96 -13.77 -4.91 6.18
N ARG A 97 -13.89 -6.22 6.44
CA ARG A 97 -12.80 -7.05 7.01
C ARG A 97 -12.23 -8.07 6.03
N SER A 98 -12.74 -8.10 4.80
CA SER A 98 -12.27 -9.05 3.78
C SER A 98 -10.86 -8.69 3.35
N PHE A 99 -9.94 -9.67 3.41
CA PHE A 99 -8.55 -9.49 3.00
C PHE A 99 -8.44 -9.23 1.50
N LEU A 100 -9.24 -9.93 0.67
CA LEU A 100 -9.26 -9.74 -0.79
C LEU A 100 -9.59 -8.30 -1.18
N LEU A 101 -10.53 -7.69 -0.46
CA LEU A 101 -10.95 -6.31 -0.71
C LEU A 101 -9.81 -5.32 -0.47
N HIS A 102 -9.03 -5.54 0.59
CA HIS A 102 -7.86 -4.72 0.90
C HIS A 102 -6.72 -4.94 -0.08
N MET A 103 -6.52 -6.18 -0.55
CA MET A 103 -5.57 -6.46 -1.63
C MET A 103 -5.94 -5.68 -2.89
N VAL A 104 -7.22 -5.72 -3.31
CA VAL A 104 -7.71 -4.97 -4.47
C VAL A 104 -7.53 -3.46 -4.29
N PHE A 105 -7.84 -2.92 -3.11
CA PHE A 105 -7.58 -1.50 -2.82
C PHE A 105 -6.10 -1.14 -2.92
N GLY A 106 -5.22 -1.99 -2.42
CA GLY A 106 -3.77 -1.82 -2.55
C GLY A 106 -3.31 -1.83 -4.02
N ALA A 107 -3.82 -2.78 -4.82
CA ALA A 107 -3.51 -2.86 -6.25
C ALA A 107 -3.98 -1.63 -7.03
N ILE A 108 -5.23 -1.18 -6.80
CA ILE A 108 -5.78 0.01 -7.44
C ILE A 108 -5.00 1.26 -7.03
N ALA A 109 -4.70 1.43 -5.74
CA ALA A 109 -3.94 2.58 -5.25
C ALA A 109 -2.51 2.61 -5.80
N ALA A 110 -1.84 1.45 -5.92
CA ALA A 110 -0.51 1.35 -6.49
C ALA A 110 -0.51 1.67 -7.99
N ALA A 111 -1.44 1.08 -8.75
CA ALA A 111 -1.57 1.34 -10.18
C ALA A 111 -1.92 2.81 -10.46
N ALA A 112 -2.87 3.38 -9.73
CA ALA A 112 -3.23 4.80 -9.84
C ALA A 112 -2.05 5.72 -9.45
N GLY A 113 -1.28 5.37 -8.42
CA GLY A 113 -0.05 6.08 -8.06
C GLY A 113 0.98 6.07 -9.21
N PHE A 114 1.14 4.94 -9.89
CA PHE A 114 2.04 4.82 -11.04
C PHE A 114 1.58 5.66 -12.24
N THR A 115 0.28 5.65 -12.56
CA THR A 115 -0.23 6.47 -13.67
C THR A 115 -0.10 7.98 -13.40
N LEU A 116 -0.11 8.41 -12.13
CA LEU A 116 0.14 9.80 -11.75
C LEU A 116 1.60 10.22 -11.90
N ILE A 117 2.55 9.29 -11.74
CA ILE A 117 3.99 9.57 -11.93
C ILE A 117 4.29 9.81 -13.40
N TRP A 118 3.67 9.03 -14.28
CA TRP A 118 3.99 9.02 -15.69
C TRP A 118 2.74 9.09 -16.58
N PRO A 119 2.06 10.26 -16.62
CA PRO A 119 0.81 10.41 -17.37
C PRO A 119 1.00 10.24 -18.88
N ASP A 120 2.07 10.83 -19.44
CA ASP A 120 2.30 10.93 -20.89
C ASP A 120 3.17 9.79 -21.46
N ALA A 121 3.26 8.64 -20.78
CA ALA A 121 4.05 7.52 -21.29
C ALA A 121 3.46 7.02 -22.61
N PRO A 122 4.29 6.73 -23.63
CA PRO A 122 3.81 6.03 -24.81
C PRO A 122 3.15 4.72 -24.41
N GLU A 123 2.01 4.42 -25.04
CA GLU A 123 1.32 3.13 -24.89
C GLU A 123 2.19 2.02 -25.49
N SER A 124 3.03 1.41 -24.65
CA SER A 124 3.93 0.31 -25.01
C SER A 124 3.61 -0.95 -24.19
N PRO A 125 3.91 -2.16 -24.72
CA PRO A 125 3.77 -3.40 -23.95
C PRO A 125 4.53 -3.39 -22.61
N GLU A 126 5.65 -2.65 -22.54
CA GLU A 126 6.46 -2.48 -21.33
C GLU A 126 5.69 -1.72 -20.24
N ARG A 127 4.96 -0.66 -20.60
CA ARG A 127 4.11 0.10 -19.66
C ARG A 127 3.05 -0.80 -19.02
N TRP A 128 2.45 -1.70 -19.80
CA TRP A 128 1.46 -2.66 -19.30
C TRP A 128 2.08 -3.70 -18.37
N ALA A 129 3.31 -4.15 -18.67
CA ALA A 129 4.06 -5.04 -17.79
C ALA A 129 4.40 -4.37 -16.45
N ASP A 130 4.92 -3.14 -16.49
CA ASP A 130 5.26 -2.36 -15.28
C ASP A 130 4.02 -2.09 -14.42
N THR A 131 2.92 -1.69 -15.06
CA THR A 131 1.63 -1.48 -14.37
C THR A 131 1.14 -2.77 -13.71
N GLY A 132 1.31 -3.91 -14.38
CA GLY A 132 0.99 -5.24 -13.83
C GLY A 132 1.85 -5.62 -12.64
N ILE A 133 3.16 -5.36 -12.70
CA ILE A 133 4.10 -5.58 -11.59
C ILE A 133 3.74 -4.72 -10.38
N ILE A 134 3.43 -3.45 -10.62
CA ILE A 134 3.05 -2.50 -9.56
C ILE A 134 1.71 -2.87 -8.95
N ALA A 135 0.73 -3.27 -9.76
CA ALA A 135 -0.54 -3.78 -9.27
C ALA A 135 -0.35 -5.03 -8.41
N ALA A 136 0.50 -5.98 -8.84
CA ALA A 136 0.83 -7.18 -8.08
C ALA A 136 1.52 -6.86 -6.75
N ALA A 137 2.45 -5.91 -6.74
CA ALA A 137 3.06 -5.41 -5.50
C ALA A 137 2.03 -4.71 -4.60
N GLY A 138 1.07 -3.99 -5.19
CA GLY A 138 -0.06 -3.38 -4.51
C GLY A 138 -0.98 -4.42 -3.84
N LEU A 139 -1.17 -5.59 -4.43
CA LEU A 139 -1.88 -6.71 -3.78
C LEU A 139 -1.16 -7.13 -2.48
N VAL A 140 0.16 -7.25 -2.53
CA VAL A 140 0.99 -7.61 -1.35
C VAL A 140 0.90 -6.51 -0.29
N ALA A 141 1.03 -5.23 -0.68
CA ALA A 141 0.88 -4.11 0.23
C ALA A 141 -0.50 -4.08 0.90
N GLY A 142 -1.57 -4.30 0.13
CA GLY A 142 -2.94 -4.39 0.64
C GLY A 142 -3.16 -5.54 1.61
N LEU A 143 -2.52 -6.69 1.38
CA LEU A 143 -2.53 -7.82 2.31
C LEU A 143 -1.83 -7.47 3.64
N ILE A 144 -0.66 -6.83 3.57
CA ILE A 144 0.09 -6.39 4.76
C ILE A 144 -0.71 -5.35 5.55
N TYR A 145 -1.31 -4.37 4.86
CA TYR A 145 -2.20 -3.40 5.51
C TYR A 145 -3.35 -4.12 6.24
N TRP A 146 -3.99 -5.10 5.59
CA TRP A 146 -5.06 -5.87 6.21
C TRP A 146 -4.60 -6.61 7.46
N LEU A 147 -3.41 -7.22 7.42
CA LEU A 147 -2.83 -7.91 8.56
C LEU A 147 -2.61 -6.97 9.75
N ILE A 148 -2.27 -5.70 9.53
CA ILE A 148 -1.98 -4.75 10.62
C ILE A 148 -3.25 -4.06 11.12
N ALA A 149 -4.07 -3.54 10.21
CA ALA A 149 -5.18 -2.65 10.54
C ALA A 149 -6.55 -3.18 10.11
N GLY A 150 -6.63 -3.98 9.04
CA GLY A 150 -7.88 -4.41 8.41
C GLY A 150 -8.63 -5.55 9.12
N ARG A 151 -7.93 -6.42 9.87
CA ARG A 151 -8.57 -7.54 10.61
C ARG A 151 -9.64 -7.08 11.60
N ASP A 152 -9.37 -6.00 12.29
CA ASP A 152 -10.24 -5.40 13.30
C ASP A 152 -10.97 -4.16 12.77
N ALA A 153 -11.11 -4.00 11.45
CA ALA A 153 -11.76 -2.84 10.85
C ALA A 153 -13.19 -2.63 11.38
N GLY A 154 -13.46 -1.37 11.76
CA GLY A 154 -14.77 -0.90 12.21
C GLY A 154 -14.74 -0.12 13.53
N PHE A 155 -15.36 1.06 13.52
CA PHE A 155 -15.56 1.87 14.74
C PHE A 155 -16.64 1.33 15.70
N ARG A 156 -17.33 0.22 15.37
CA ARG A 156 -18.59 -0.20 16.01
C ARG A 156 -18.47 -0.91 17.37
N ARG A 157 -17.29 -1.05 17.99
CA ARG A 157 -17.15 -1.63 19.35
C ARG A 157 -16.49 -0.61 20.27
N PRO A 158 -17.23 0.15 21.13
CA PRO A 158 -18.16 -0.37 22.14
C PRO A 158 -19.38 0.56 22.44
N LEU A 159 -20.31 0.77 21.49
CA LEU A 159 -21.53 1.57 21.75
C LEU A 159 -22.74 0.76 22.23
N PHE A 160 -22.73 -0.57 22.06
CA PHE A 160 -23.89 -1.43 22.35
C PHE A 160 -23.69 -2.40 23.52
N GLU A 161 -22.55 -2.39 24.20
CA GLU A 161 -22.31 -3.25 25.39
C GLU A 161 -22.87 -2.65 26.70
N ARG A 162 -23.63 -1.55 26.63
CA ARG A 162 -24.24 -0.88 27.80
C ARG A 162 -25.62 -0.27 27.50
N ALA A 163 -26.44 -0.98 26.73
CA ALA A 163 -27.89 -0.76 26.74
C ALA A 163 -28.53 -1.79 27.67
#